data_AF-A0A7S0E2S2-F1
#
_entry.id   AF-A0A7S0E2S2-F1
#
_cell.length_a   1.000
_cell.length_b   1.000
_cell.length_c   1.000
_cell.angle_alpha   90.00
_cell.angle_beta   90.00
_cell.angle_gamma   90.00
#
_symmetry.space_group_name_H-M   'P 1'
#
loop_
_entity.id
_entity.type
_entity.pdbx_description
1 polymer ?
#
loop_
_entity_poly.entity_id
_entity_poly.type
_entity_poly.pdbx_seq_one_letter_code
_entity_poly.pdbx_strand_id
1 'polypeptide(L)'
;RRSGNLVWVKMDSHMPQAWPGEICFAPEGIAGRNVGKHLVLLFGTHEEMWVKYSLSFDFDLHFDRFVDKLQSADAKAALSEAQERKSDLKRIKENVGVDSSTGMYK
;
A
#
# COMPACT_ATOMS: atom_id res chain seq x y z
N ARG A 1 -11.68 -3.00 -4.53
CA ARG A 1 -11.62 -3.14 -3.04
C ARG A 1 -10.15 -3.01 -2.64
N ARG A 2 -9.81 -2.29 -1.57
CA ARG A 2 -8.40 -2.13 -1.12
C ARG A 2 -8.05 -3.19 -0.08
N SER A 3 -6.80 -3.67 -0.07
CA SER A 3 -6.39 -4.82 0.77
C SER A 3 -5.95 -4.45 2.18
N GLY A 4 -5.67 -3.16 2.46
CA GLY A 4 -5.02 -2.72 3.70
C GLY A 4 -3.51 -2.96 3.74
N ASN A 5 -2.89 -3.49 2.67
CA ASN A 5 -1.45 -3.64 2.59
C ASN A 5 -0.82 -2.43 1.91
N LEU A 6 -0.15 -1.60 2.70
CA LEU A 6 0.58 -0.43 2.24
C LEU A 6 1.96 -0.84 1.72
N VAL A 7 2.37 -0.24 0.60
CA VAL A 7 3.65 -0.55 -0.05
C VAL A 7 4.32 0.69 -0.60
N TRP A 8 5.64 0.63 -0.71
CA TRP A 8 6.43 1.49 -1.60
C TRP A 8 6.55 0.83 -2.96
N VAL A 9 6.30 1.57 -4.03
CA VAL A 9 6.40 1.12 -5.42
C VAL A 9 7.53 1.85 -6.11
N LYS A 10 8.53 1.10 -6.58
CA LYS A 10 9.53 1.66 -7.49
C LYS A 10 9.00 1.59 -8.91
N MET A 11 8.53 2.72 -9.43
CA MET A 11 8.22 2.85 -10.84
C MET A 11 9.54 2.78 -11.64
N ASP A 12 9.52 2.21 -12.85
CA ASP A 12 10.72 1.91 -13.65
C ASP A 12 11.69 3.10 -13.80
N SER A 13 12.89 2.82 -14.30
CA SER A 13 14.14 3.63 -14.38
C SER A 13 14.09 5.17 -14.58
N HIS A 14 12.95 5.76 -14.91
CA HIS A 14 12.75 7.20 -15.06
C HIS A 14 12.29 7.91 -13.77
N MET A 15 11.81 7.17 -12.76
CA MET A 15 11.55 7.70 -11.43
C MET A 15 12.46 7.01 -10.40
N PRO A 16 13.57 7.64 -9.97
CA PRO A 16 14.50 7.01 -9.02
C PRO A 16 13.91 6.83 -7.61
N GLN A 17 12.78 7.48 -7.33
CA GLN A 17 12.10 7.50 -6.04
C GLN A 17 10.95 6.49 -6.00
N ALA A 18 10.86 5.74 -4.91
CA ALA A 18 9.72 4.85 -4.67
C ALA A 18 8.52 5.69 -4.21
N TRP A 19 7.32 5.35 -4.69
CA TRP A 19 6.07 6.06 -4.42
C TRP A 19 5.16 5.25 -3.49
N PRO A 20 4.48 5.86 -2.51
CA PRO A 20 3.62 5.11 -1.61
C PRO A 20 2.27 4.74 -2.24
N GLY A 21 1.74 3.57 -1.89
CA GLY A 21 0.45 3.08 -2.39
C GLY A 21 -0.15 1.96 -1.54
N GLU A 22 -1.33 1.48 -1.94
CA GLU A 22 -2.04 0.36 -1.31
C GLU A 22 -2.34 -0.73 -2.34
N ILE A 23 -2.03 -1.99 -2.00
CA ILE A 23 -2.38 -3.12 -2.86
C ILE A 23 -3.90 -3.22 -2.96
N CYS A 24 -4.41 -3.34 -4.18
CA CYS A 24 -5.81 -3.54 -4.48
C CYS A 24 -6.10 -5.01 -4.81
N PHE A 25 -7.35 -5.43 -4.59
CA PHE A 25 -7.82 -6.68 -5.15
C PHE A 25 -7.93 -6.55 -6.66
N ALA A 26 -7.26 -7.46 -7.38
CA ALA A 26 -7.38 -7.56 -8.82
C ALA A 26 -8.84 -7.80 -9.24
N PRO A 27 -9.33 -7.17 -10.32
CA PRO A 27 -10.62 -7.52 -10.89
C PRO A 27 -10.65 -8.99 -11.36
N GLU A 28 -11.82 -9.61 -11.26
CA GLU A 28 -12.02 -10.99 -11.70
C GLU A 28 -11.71 -11.13 -13.21
N GLY A 29 -11.02 -12.22 -13.58
CA GLY A 29 -10.73 -12.55 -14.99
C GLY A 29 -9.42 -12.01 -15.58
N ILE A 30 -8.60 -11.27 -14.83
CA ILE A 30 -7.36 -10.65 -15.36
C ILE A 30 -6.07 -11.44 -15.01
N ALA A 31 -6.19 -12.65 -14.45
CA ALA A 31 -5.06 -13.41 -13.91
C ALA A 31 -3.97 -13.77 -14.95
N GLY A 32 -4.34 -14.01 -16.22
CA GLY A 32 -3.41 -14.56 -17.22
C GLY A 32 -2.33 -13.59 -17.73
N ARG A 33 -2.60 -12.27 -17.74
CA ARG A 33 -1.66 -11.26 -18.29
C ARG A 33 -0.79 -10.58 -17.23
N ASN A 34 -1.07 -10.81 -15.94
CA ASN A 34 -0.45 -10.10 -14.81
C ASN A 34 0.26 -11.05 -13.83
N VAL A 35 0.71 -12.21 -14.31
CA VAL A 35 1.53 -13.13 -13.51
C VAL A 35 2.77 -12.40 -13.00
N GLY A 36 3.05 -12.50 -11.70
CA GLY A 36 4.17 -11.82 -11.06
C GLY A 36 3.93 -10.35 -10.73
N LYS A 37 2.68 -9.87 -10.84
CA LYS A 37 2.29 -8.49 -10.53
C LYS A 37 1.09 -8.43 -9.58
N HIS A 38 0.96 -7.30 -8.88
CA HIS A 38 -0.27 -6.92 -8.20
C HIS A 38 -0.76 -5.56 -8.67
N LEU A 39 -2.07 -5.31 -8.49
CA LEU A 39 -2.65 -4.00 -8.70
C LEU A 39 -2.38 -3.14 -7.47
N VAL A 40 -1.87 -1.93 -7.67
CA VAL A 40 -1.60 -0.96 -6.60
C VAL A 40 -2.30 0.35 -6.95
N LEU A 41 -3.00 0.92 -5.97
CA LEU A 41 -3.46 2.30 -6.01
C LEU A 41 -2.35 3.20 -5.46
N LEU A 42 -1.87 4.13 -6.28
CA LEU A 42 -0.87 5.12 -5.86
C LEU A 42 -1.55 6.25 -5.07
N PHE A 43 -0.98 6.61 -3.94
CA PHE A 43 -1.46 7.75 -3.15
C PHE A 43 -1.09 9.08 -3.83
N GLY A 44 -1.89 10.11 -3.55
CA GLY A 44 -1.81 11.44 -4.18
C GLY A 44 -2.43 11.49 -5.58
N THR A 45 -2.08 10.55 -6.47
CA THR A 45 -2.62 10.52 -7.85
C THR A 45 -3.89 9.71 -7.99
N HIS A 46 -4.10 8.73 -7.09
CA HIS A 46 -5.20 7.76 -7.16
C HIS A 46 -5.21 6.94 -8.46
N GLU A 47 -4.07 6.83 -9.13
CA GLU A 47 -3.91 5.96 -10.30
C GLU A 47 -3.73 4.51 -9.86
N GLU A 48 -4.37 3.58 -10.58
CA GLU A 48 -4.15 2.15 -10.39
C GLU A 48 -3.14 1.63 -11.40
N MET A 49 -2.13 0.90 -10.93
CA MET A 49 -1.09 0.34 -11.77
C MET A 49 -0.76 -1.11 -11.43
N TRP A 50 -0.40 -1.89 -12.44
CA TRP A 50 0.09 -3.26 -12.27
C TRP A 50 1.60 -3.25 -12.03
N VAL A 51 2.00 -3.52 -10.79
CA VAL A 51 3.39 -3.47 -10.33
C VAL A 51 3.94 -4.89 -10.19
N LYS A 52 5.16 -5.13 -10.68
CA LYS A 52 5.89 -6.39 -10.42
C LYS A 52 6.17 -6.53 -8.93
N TYR A 53 6.04 -7.74 -8.38
CA TYR A 53 6.33 -7.99 -6.96
C TYR A 53 7.76 -7.60 -6.55
N SER A 54 8.72 -7.69 -7.48
CA SER A 54 10.12 -7.29 -7.24
C SER A 54 10.34 -5.78 -7.13
N LEU A 55 9.32 -4.97 -7.44
CA LEU A 55 9.35 -3.51 -7.40
C LEU A 55 8.46 -2.93 -6.30
N SER A 56 7.82 -3.78 -5.51
CA SER A 56 7.06 -3.37 -4.33
C SER A 56 7.76 -3.78 -3.05
N PHE A 57 7.74 -2.88 -2.07
CA PHE A 57 8.43 -3.02 -0.81
C PHE A 57 7.48 -2.70 0.33
N ASP A 58 7.60 -3.38 1.46
CA ASP A 58 6.79 -3.12 2.64
C ASP A 58 6.93 -1.65 3.09
N PHE A 59 5.79 -0.99 3.38
CA PHE A 59 5.76 0.43 3.67
C PHE A 59 6.56 0.78 4.93
N ASP A 60 6.41 0.00 6.00
CA ASP A 60 7.01 0.29 7.29
C ASP A 60 8.48 -0.10 7.32
N LEU A 61 8.82 -1.28 6.80
CA LEU A 61 10.19 -1.80 6.77
C LEU A 61 11.14 -0.90 5.96
N HIS A 62 10.62 -0.19 4.97
CA HIS A 62 11.41 0.66 4.09
C HIS A 62 11.08 2.16 4.20
N PHE A 63 10.37 2.57 5.25
CA PHE A 63 9.98 3.96 5.45
C PHE A 63 11.19 4.91 5.40
N ASP A 64 12.17 4.70 6.28
CA ASP A 64 13.38 5.54 6.37
C ASP A 64 14.21 5.52 5.08
N ARG A 65 14.13 4.44 4.30
CA ARG A 65 14.87 4.29 3.03
C ARG A 65 14.34 5.20 1.93
N PHE A 66 13.06 5.54 1.97
CA PHE A 66 12.35 6.21 0.87
C PHE A 66 11.77 7.57 1.24
N VAL A 67 11.45 7.81 2.52
CA VAL A 67 10.85 9.07 2.98
C VAL A 67 11.68 10.30 2.59
N ASP A 68 13.00 10.26 2.79
CA ASP A 68 13.90 11.39 2.49
C ASP A 68 14.03 11.67 0.99
N LYS A 69 13.61 10.73 0.14
CA LYS A 69 13.66 10.88 -1.32
C LYS A 69 12.40 11.56 -1.87
N LEU A 70 11.35 11.71 -1.07
CA LEU A 70 10.11 12.37 -1.44
C LEU A 70 10.20 13.88 -1.19
N GLN A 71 10.77 14.60 -2.14
CA GLN A 71 10.99 16.05 -2.00
C GLN A 71 9.88 16.91 -2.63
N SER A 72 9.16 16.40 -3.64
CA SER A 72 8.11 17.16 -4.33
C SER A 72 6.85 17.34 -3.45
N ALA A 73 6.07 18.39 -3.74
CA ALA A 73 4.81 18.65 -3.04
C ALA A 73 3.84 17.47 -3.19
N ASP A 74 3.71 16.93 -4.41
CA ASP A 74 2.86 15.78 -4.69
C ASP A 74 3.30 14.53 -3.93
N ALA A 75 4.63 14.32 -3.83
CA ALA A 75 5.20 13.22 -3.08
C ALA A 75 4.91 13.33 -1.57
N LYS A 76 4.97 14.55 -1.01
CA LYS A 76 4.61 14.80 0.39
C LYS A 76 3.12 14.60 0.64
N ALA A 77 2.26 15.00 -0.29
CA ALA A 77 0.83 14.75 -0.21
C ALA A 77 0.52 13.24 -0.23
N ALA A 78 1.15 12.50 -1.15
CA ALA A 78 1.02 11.04 -1.22
C ALA A 78 1.51 10.35 0.07
N LEU A 79 2.59 10.85 0.68
CA LEU A 79 3.08 10.35 1.97
C LEU A 79 2.10 10.61 3.11
N SER A 80 1.51 11.81 3.18
CA SER A 80 0.49 12.15 4.19
C SER A 80 -0.70 11.19 4.09
N GLU A 81 -1.21 10.99 2.88
CA GLU A 81 -2.32 10.06 2.62
C GLU A 81 -1.96 8.62 3.06
N ALA A 82 -0.73 8.17 2.79
CA ALA A 82 -0.27 6.85 3.22
C ALA A 82 -0.25 6.70 4.76
N GLN A 83 0.20 7.74 5.47
CA GLN A 83 0.26 7.75 6.94
C GLN A 83 -1.13 7.86 7.58
N GLU A 84 -2.03 8.64 6.99
CA GLU A 84 -3.45 8.71 7.39
C GLU A 84 -4.11 7.34 7.20
N ARG A 85 -3.92 6.73 6.03
CA ARG A 85 -4.45 5.40 5.75
C ARG A 85 -3.91 4.34 6.71
N LYS A 86 -2.62 4.40 7.06
CA LYS A 86 -2.02 3.52 8.08
C LYS A 86 -2.72 3.69 9.43
N SER A 87 -2.99 4.92 9.84
CA SER A 87 -3.67 5.24 11.09
C SER A 87 -5.11 4.71 11.10
N ASP A 88 -5.83 4.85 9.99
CA ASP A 88 -7.19 4.31 9.84
C ASP A 88 -7.20 2.79 9.87
N LEU A 89 -6.25 2.13 9.20
CA LEU A 89 -6.10 0.68 9.26
C LEU A 89 -5.82 0.19 10.68
N LYS A 90 -5.00 0.91 11.45
CA LYS A 90 -4.75 0.61 12.86
C LYS A 90 -6.04 0.71 13.69
N ARG A 91 -6.80 1.81 13.53
CA ARG A 91 -8.10 2.00 14.21
C ARG A 91 -9.10 0.89 13.86
N ILE A 92 -9.17 0.49 12.58
CA ILE A 92 -10.05 -0.60 12.14
C ILE A 92 -9.62 -1.91 12.81
N LYS A 93 -8.33 -2.24 12.84
CA LYS A 93 -7.83 -3.46 13.51
C LYS A 93 -8.16 -3.47 15.00
N GLU A 94 -8.03 -2.34 15.68
CA GLU A 94 -8.34 -2.20 17.11
C GLU A 94 -9.85 -2.28 17.37
N ASN A 95 -10.68 -1.65 16.53
CA ASN A 95 -12.15 -1.66 16.67
C ASN A 95 -12.79 -2.99 16.25
N VAL A 96 -12.16 -3.74 15.36
CA VAL A 96 -12.58 -5.10 14.97
C VAL A 96 -12.11 -6.14 16.00
N GLY A 97 -11.41 -5.72 17.06
CA GLY A 97 -11.26 -6.42 18.33
C GLY A 97 -11.38 -7.94 18.24
N VAL A 98 -10.25 -8.59 17.97
CA VAL A 98 -10.08 -10.00 18.32
C VAL A 98 -10.31 -10.09 19.83
N ASP A 99 -11.49 -10.54 20.23
CA ASP A 99 -11.71 -11.13 21.55
C ASP A 99 -11.02 -12.50 21.54
N SER A 100 -9.68 -12.50 21.67
CA SER A 100 -8.89 -13.72 21.80
C SER A 100 -8.98 -14.32 23.22
N SER A 101 -9.98 -13.92 24.01
CA SER A 101 -10.13 -14.31 25.41
C SER A 101 -11.46 -14.97 25.80
N THR A 102 -12.41 -15.18 24.88
CA THR A 102 -13.65 -15.91 25.21
C THR A 102 -13.88 -17.09 24.28
N GLY A 103 -13.06 -18.13 24.47
CA GLY A 103 -13.44 -19.50 24.13
C GLY A 103 -14.57 -20.04 25.01
N MET A 104 -15.68 -19.31 25.18
CA MET A 104 -16.92 -19.81 25.78
C MET A 104 -18.12 -19.04 25.22
N TYR A 105 -18.99 -19.76 24.52
CA TYR A 105 -20.35 -19.32 24.22
C TYR A 105 -21.15 -19.14 25.52
N LYS A 106 -21.96 -18.08 25.58
CA LYS A 106 -23.15 -18.01 26.43
C LYS A 106 -24.38 -17.86 25.54
#